data_AF-B1M8Y0-F1
#
_entry.id   AF-B1M8Y0-F1
#
_cell.length_a   1.000
_cell.length_b   1.000
_cell.length_c   1.000
_cell.angle_alpha   90.00
_cell.angle_beta   90.00
_cell.angle_gamma   90.00
#
_symmetry.space_group_name_H-M   'P 1'
#
loop_
_entity.id
_entity.type
_entity.pdbx_description
1 polymer ?
#
loop_
_entity_poly.entity_id
_entity_poly.type
_entity_poly.pdbx_seq_one_letter_code
_entity_poly.pdbx_strand_id
1 'polypeptide(L)' 'MPRYFIVTSDRITVRDDEGVQLSGRDALRDTLRRLLTDILRDEGYRTEVNAFTARAYDEAGKLVMSASANFSATDL' A
#
# COMPACT_ATOMS: atom_id res chain seq x y z
N MET A 1 -18.45 -9.75 -4.06
CA MET A 1 -17.45 -8.67 -3.98
C MET A 1 -16.09 -9.27 -4.31
N PRO A 2 -15.28 -8.69 -5.21
CA PRO A 2 -13.94 -9.17 -5.49
C PRO A 2 -13.05 -9.11 -4.24
N ARG A 3 -12.21 -10.12 -4.06
CA ARG A 3 -11.16 -10.17 -3.03
C ARG A 3 -9.84 -9.73 -3.63
N TYR A 4 -9.10 -8.90 -2.89
CA TYR A 4 -7.79 -8.39 -3.27
C TYR A 4 -6.76 -8.66 -2.19
N PHE A 5 -5.57 -9.07 -2.61
CA PHE A 5 -4.43 -9.31 -1.72
C PHE A 5 -3.46 -8.14 -1.84
N ILE A 6 -3.20 -7.46 -0.72
CA ILE A 6 -2.34 -6.26 -0.69
C ILE A 6 -0.98 -6.65 -0.14
N VAL A 7 0.07 -6.23 -0.84
CA VAL A 7 1.47 -6.38 -0.44
C VAL A 7 2.07 -4.99 -0.29
N THR A 8 2.56 -4.67 0.90
CA THR A 8 3.26 -3.42 1.18
C THR A 8 4.76 -3.65 1.25
N SER A 9 5.54 -2.64 0.88
CA SER A 9 7.00 -2.70 0.92
C SER A 9 7.58 -1.32 1.23
N ASP A 10 8.37 -1.31 2.30
CA ASP A 10 9.12 -0.18 2.88
C ASP A 10 10.50 -0.62 3.39
N ARG A 11 10.57 -1.86 3.89
CA ARG A 11 11.77 -2.63 4.26
C ARG A 11 11.42 -4.09 4.55
N ILE A 12 10.19 -4.34 5.01
CA ILE A 12 9.62 -5.66 5.25
C ILE A 12 8.41 -5.83 4.33
N THR A 13 8.39 -6.91 3.55
CA THR A 13 7.22 -7.24 2.75
C THR A 13 6.13 -7.78 3.66
N VAL A 14 5.10 -6.98 3.92
CA VAL A 14 3.90 -7.45 4.62
C VAL A 14 2.84 -7.78 3.59
N ARG A 15 2.34 -9.01 3.64
CA ARG A 15 1.26 -9.49 2.78
C ARG A 15 0.02 -9.70 3.63
N ASP A 16 -1.10 -9.18 3.14
CA ASP A 16 -2.40 -9.61 3.62
C ASP A 16 -2.71 -11.00 3.05
N ASP A 17 -2.71 -12.00 3.92
CA ASP A 17 -2.95 -13.41 3.58
C ASP A 17 -4.44 -13.76 3.54
N GLU A 18 -5.29 -12.98 4.22
CA GLU A 18 -6.75 -13.17 4.19
C GLU A 18 -7.36 -12.49 2.97
N GLY A 19 -6.80 -11.35 2.57
CA GLY A 19 -7.27 -10.54 1.46
C GLY A 19 -8.54 -9.76 1.80
N VAL A 20 -8.65 -8.55 1.25
CA VAL A 20 -9.74 -7.62 1.52
C VAL A 20 -10.84 -7.77 0.48
N GLN A 21 -12.08 -7.99 0.91
CA GLN A 21 -13.25 -7.90 0.04
C GLN A 21 -13.64 -6.44 -0.18
N LEU A 22 -13.61 -6.00 -1.44
CA LEU A 22 -13.94 -4.61 -1.80
C LEU A 22 -15.02 -4.58 -2.87
N SER A 23 -15.75 -3.47 -2.95
CA SER A 23 -16.83 -3.28 -3.94
C SER A 23 -16.30 -3.13 -5.37
N GLY A 24 -15.02 -2.78 -5.55
CA GLY A 24 -14.39 -2.65 -6.86
C GLY A 24 -13.06 -1.90 -6.81
N ARG A 25 -12.57 -1.50 -7.99
CA ARG A 25 -11.25 -0.85 -8.14
C ARG A 25 -11.16 0.54 -7.50
N ASP A 26 -12.26 1.28 -7.42
CA ASP A 26 -12.25 2.61 -6.78
C ASP A 26 -12.08 2.47 -5.26
N ALA A 27 -12.80 1.52 -4.64
CA ALA A 27 -12.60 1.17 -3.25
C ALA A 27 -11.17 0.66 -2.99
N LEU A 28 -10.61 -0.13 -3.91
CA LEU A 28 -9.21 -0.57 -3.83
C LEU A 28 -8.23 0.59 -3.88
N ARG A 29 -8.44 1.56 -4.77
CA ARG A 29 -7.61 2.76 -4.84
C ARG A 29 -7.64 3.54 -3.53
N ASP A 30 -8.83 3.75 -2.97
CA ASP A 30 -8.98 4.46 -1.69
C ASP A 30 -8.33 3.71 -0.54
N THR A 31 -8.46 2.38 -0.51
CA THR A 31 -7.78 1.53 0.48
C THR A 31 -6.27 1.65 0.38
N LEU A 32 -5.68 1.51 -0.81
CA LEU A 32 -4.23 1.64 -0.99
C LEU A 32 -3.72 3.03 -0.59
N ARG A 33 -4.49 4.08 -0.91
CA ARG A 33 -4.12 5.46 -0.56
C ARG A 33 -4.11 5.69 0.95
N ARG A 34 -5.16 5.26 1.65
CA ARG A 34 -5.25 5.38 3.12
C ARG A 34 -4.11 4.60 3.77
N LEU A 35 -3.94 3.36 3.36
CA LEU A 35 -2.92 2.47 3.89
C LEU A 35 -1.51 3.07 3.74
N LEU A 36 -1.14 3.57 2.56
CA LEU A 36 0.17 4.21 2.37
C LEU A 36 0.34 5.50 3.18
N THR A 37 -0.74 6.25 3.40
CA THR A 37 -0.71 7.48 4.22
C THR A 37 -0.51 7.14 5.69
N ASP A 38 -1.16 6.08 6.18
CA ASP A 38 -1.01 5.61 7.55
C ASP A 38 0.41 5.09 7.80
N ILE A 39 0.97 4.30 6.87
CA ILE A 39 2.37 3.85 6.98
C ILE A 39 3.34 5.03 6.97
N LEU A 40 3.17 5.99 6.04
CA LEU A 40 4.01 7.20 6.00
C LEU A 40 3.96 7.97 7.33
N ARG A 41 2.77 8.07 7.93
CA ARG A 41 2.57 8.76 9.21
C ARG A 41 3.28 8.04 10.37
N ASP A 42 3.22 6.71 10.40
CA ASP A 42 3.70 5.92 11.53
C ASP A 42 5.21 5.58 11.43
N GLU A 43 5.71 5.30 10.22
CA GLU A 43 7.10 4.88 10.00
C GLU A 43 8.05 6.01 9.57
N GLY A 44 7.54 7.06 8.91
CA GLY A 44 8.38 8.17 8.43
C GLY A 44 9.16 8.88 9.54
N TYR A 45 8.67 8.81 10.78
CA TYR A 45 9.34 9.38 11.95
C TYR A 45 10.46 8.49 12.53
N ARG A 46 10.52 7.20 12.16
CA ARG A 46 11.34 6.20 12.86
C ARG A 46 12.44 5.55 12.04
N THR A 47 12.28 5.40 10.72
CA THR A 47 13.11 4.46 9.93
C THR A 47 13.98 5.10 8.84
N GLU A 48 13.92 6.43 8.66
CA GLU A 48 14.52 7.17 7.53
C GLU A 48 14.04 6.69 6.14
N VAL A 49 13.03 5.81 6.09
CA VAL A 49 12.42 5.35 4.84
C VAL A 49 11.43 6.39 4.38
N ASN A 50 11.69 6.92 3.19
CA ASN A 50 10.94 8.00 2.58
C ASN A 50 10.07 7.52 1.41
N ALA A 51 10.07 6.22 1.11
CA ALA A 51 9.37 5.66 -0.03
C ALA A 51 8.64 4.36 0.34
N PHE A 52 7.34 4.35 0.11
CA PHE A 52 6.45 3.26 0.46
C PHE A 52 5.69 2.81 -0.79
N THR A 53 5.56 1.50 -0.97
CA THR A 53 4.80 0.94 -2.10
C THR A 53 3.76 -0.06 -1.62
N ALA A 54 2.61 -0.06 -2.29
CA ALA A 54 1.56 -1.04 -2.07
C ALA A 54 1.11 -1.61 -3.42
N ARG A 55 1.03 -2.94 -3.52
CA ARG A 55 0.61 -3.68 -4.70
C ARG A 55 -0.61 -4.53 -4.36
N ALA A 56 -1.61 -4.51 -5.22
CA ALA A 56 -2.81 -5.28 -5.06
C ALA A 56 -2.94 -6.34 -6.16
N TYR A 57 -3.24 -7.56 -5.74
CA TYR A 57 -3.42 -8.73 -6.60
C TYR A 57 -4.86 -9.23 -6.50
N ASP A 58 -5.41 -9.76 -7.59
CA ASP A 58 -6.70 -10.47 -7.55
C ASP A 58 -6.55 -11.92 -7.04
N GLU A 59 -7.66 -12.66 -6.95
CA GLU A 59 -7.66 -14.07 -6.52
C GLU A 59 -6.87 -15.01 -7.43
N ALA A 60 -6.63 -14.64 -8.69
CA ALA A 60 -5.78 -15.39 -9.60
C ALA A 60 -4.29 -15.04 -9.43
N GLY A 61 -3.94 -14.17 -8.48
CA GLY A 61 -2.58 -13.69 -8.24
C GLY A 61 -2.09 -12.68 -9.28
N LYS A 62 -2.98 -12.11 -10.10
CA LYS A 62 -2.61 -11.10 -11.08
C LYS A 62 -2.54 -9.72 -10.43
N LEU A 63 -1.45 -8.99 -10.69
CA LEU A 63 -1.33 -7.60 -10.28
C LEU A 63 -2.41 -6.75 -10.96
N VAL A 64 -3.28 -6.13 -10.17
CA VAL A 64 -4.38 -5.29 -10.67
C VAL A 64 -4.18 -3.80 -10.38
N MET A 65 -3.36 -3.46 -9.38
CA MET A 65 -3.06 -2.08 -9.03
C MET A 65 -1.75 -1.97 -8.27
N SER A 66 -1.05 -0.84 -8.44
CA SER A 66 0.07 -0.45 -7.60
C SER A 66 -0.04 1.03 -7.23
N ALA A 67 0.32 1.37 -6.01
CA ALA A 67 0.42 2.72 -5.50
C ALA A 67 1.78 2.92 -4.83
N SER A 68 2.29 4.15 -4.88
CA SER A 68 3.54 4.54 -4.22
C SER A 68 3.36 5.89 -3.56
N ALA A 69 3.95 6.08 -2.39
CA ALA A 69 3.95 7.35 -1.69
C ALA A 69 5.37 7.64 -1.20
N ASN A 70 5.87 8.83 -1.55
CA ASN A 70 7.21 9.26 -1.24
C ASN A 70 7.18 10.60 -0.51
N PHE A 71 8.06 10.78 0.47
CA PHE A 71 8.24 12.02 1.22
C PHE A 71 9.68 12.52 1.05
N SER A 72 9.87 13.82 0.86
CA SER A 72 11.20 14.42 0.78
C SER A 72 11.18 15.79 1.43
N ALA A 73 12.15 16.05 2.32
CA ALA A 73 12.42 17.36 2.89
C ALA A 73 13.70 17.93 2.26
N THR A 74 13.76 19.25 2.10
CA THR A 74 14.93 19.95 1.58
C THR A 74 15.12 21.20 2.42
N ASP A 75 16.32 21.38 2.98
CA ASP A 75 16.70 22.61 3.66
C ASP A 75 17.06 23.68 2.61
N LEU A 76 16.59 24.90 2.83
CA LEU A 76 16.83 26.07 1.97
C LEU A 76 17.88 27.00 2.56
#